data_AF-A0A932KHF3-F1
#
_entry.id   AF-A0A932KHF3-F1
#
_cell.length_a   1.000
_cell.length_b   1.000
_cell.length_c   1.000
_cell.angle_alpha   90.00
_cell.angle_beta   90.00
_cell.angle_gamma   90.00
#
_symmetry.space_group_name_H-M   'P 1'
#
loop_
_entity.id
_entity.type
_entity.pdbx_description
1 polymer ?
#
loop_
_entity_poly.entity_id
_entity_poly.type
_entity_poly.pdbx_seq_one_letter_code
_entity_poly.pdbx_strand_id
1 'polypeptide(L)' 'MLQTIEVEIDATGHIRPLEPIFKLPVGRALLTLLNPPVDEALQLAESALAEDWLKPEEDAAWAHLQPAK' A
#
# COMPACT_ATOMS: atom_id res chain seq x y z
N MET A 1 -7.38 13.61 -28.59
CA MET A 1 -7.89 13.06 -27.32
C MET A 1 -6.70 12.64 -26.48
N LEU A 2 -6.73 12.87 -25.17
CA LEU A 2 -5.70 12.37 -24.26
C LEU A 2 -6.08 10.95 -23.83
N GLN A 3 -5.10 10.04 -23.89
CA GLN A 3 -5.21 8.67 -23.43
C GLN A 3 -4.35 8.55 -22.17
N THR A 4 -4.95 8.06 -21.09
CA THR A 4 -4.21 7.69 -19.87
C THR A 4 -3.92 6.21 -19.93
N ILE A 5 -2.67 5.81 -19.69
CA ILE A 5 -2.26 4.41 -19.62
C ILE A 5 -1.65 4.21 -18.24
N GLU A 6 -2.19 3.26 -17.48
CA GLU A 6 -1.61 2.91 -16.19
C GLU A 6 -0.40 2.01 -16.38
N VAL A 7 0.69 2.36 -15.71
CA VAL A 7 1.99 1.72 -15.89
C VAL A 7 2.71 1.57 -14.55
N GLU A 8 3.45 0.48 -14.42
CA GLU A 8 4.43 0.29 -13.36
C GLU A 8 5.82 0.70 -13.86
N ILE A 9 6.60 1.37 -13.02
CA ILE A 9 7.99 1.73 -13.30
C ILE A 9 8.87 0.88 -12.40
N ASP A 10 9.74 0.05 -13.00
CA ASP A 10 10.66 -0.79 -12.23
C ASP A 10 11.88 -0.02 -11.72
N ALA A 11 12.69 -0.66 -10.88
CA ALA A 11 13.90 -0.07 -10.30
C ALA A 11 14.95 0.37 -11.35
N THR A 12 14.85 -0.14 -12.58
CA THR A 12 15.73 0.24 -13.70
C THR A 12 15.15 1.38 -14.54
N GLY A 13 13.93 1.83 -14.23
CA GLY A 13 13.23 2.88 -14.96
C GLY A 13 12.45 2.38 -16.18
N HIS A 14 12.28 1.06 -16.35
CA HIS A 14 11.45 0.55 -17.44
C HIS A 14 9.97 0.68 -17.09
N ILE A 15 9.21 1.14 -18.07
CA ILE A 15 7.76 1.35 -17.97
C ILE A 15 7.04 0.11 -18.51
N ARG A 16 6.18 -0.51 -17.70
CA ARG A 16 5.35 -1.66 -18.09
C ARG A 16 3.87 -1.32 -17.95
N PRO A 17 3.05 -1.48 -18.99
CA PRO A 17 1.61 -1.31 -18.85
C PRO A 17 1.02 -2.40 -17.93
N LEU A 18 0.13 -1.98 -17.03
CA LEU A 18 -0.58 -2.91 -16.13
C LEU A 18 -1.72 -3.62 -16.86
N GLU A 19 -2.39 -2.92 -17.77
CA GLU A 19 -3.37 -3.50 -18.66
C GLU A 19 -2.69 -4.38 -19.73
N PRO A 20 -3.39 -5.37 -20.31
CA PRO A 20 -2.89 -6.23 -21.39
C PRO A 20 -2.75 -5.48 -22.72
N ILE A 21 -1.95 -4.42 -22.71
CA ILE A 21 -1.58 -3.61 -23.87
C ILE A 21 -0.22 -4.12 -24.31
N PHE A 22 -0.17 -4.75 -25.49
CA PHE A 22 1.04 -5.35 -26.03
C PHE A 22 2.21 -4.35 -26.19
N LYS A 23 1.92 -3.05 -26.38
CA LYS A 23 2.93 -2.03 -26.59
C LYS A 23 2.40 -0.63 -26.30
N LEU A 24 3.20 0.19 -25.62
CA LEU A 24 2.92 1.62 -25.49
C LEU A 24 3.04 2.33 -26.85
N PRO A 25 2.17 3.31 -27.16
CA PRO A 25 2.23 4.05 -28.40
C PRO A 25 3.51 4.89 -28.50
N VAL A 26 4.02 5.09 -29.72
CA VAL A 26 5.19 5.94 -29.97
C VAL A 26 4.75 7.40 -29.94
N GLY A 27 5.39 8.23 -29.12
CA GLY A 27 5.10 9.66 -29.06
C GLY A 27 5.57 10.33 -27.77
N ARG A 28 5.07 11.55 -27.54
CA ARG A 28 5.24 12.26 -26.26
C ARG A 28 4.17 11.80 -25.28
N ALA A 29 4.60 11.47 -24.06
CA ALA A 29 3.72 11.08 -22.97
C ALA A 29 3.91 12.01 -21.76
N LEU A 30 2.91 12.05 -20.88
CA LEU A 30 3.00 12.64 -19.55
C LEU A 30 3.14 11.50 -18.54
N LEU A 31 4.04 11.66 -17.57
CA LEU A 31 4.25 10.70 -16.50
C LEU A 31 3.82 11.34 -15.19
N THR A 32 2.93 10.65 -14.48
CA THR A 32 2.50 11.03 -13.13
C THR A 32 2.84 9.87 -12.21
N LEU A 33 3.64 10.12 -11.17
CA LEU A 33 3.91 9.14 -10.13
C LEU A 33 2.75 9.13 -9.15
N LEU A 34 2.14 7.97 -8.94
CA LEU A 34 1.12 7.78 -7.93
C LEU A 34 1.79 7.54 -6.58
N ASN A 35 1.26 8.14 -5.53
CA ASN A 35 1.65 7.78 -4.18
C ASN A 35 1.27 6.32 -3.92
N PRO A 36 2.02 5.59 -3.08
CA PRO A 36 1.59 4.27 -2.65
C PRO A 36 0.18 4.38 -2.08
N PRO A 37 -0.69 3.38 -2.33
CA PRO A 37 -2.03 3.38 -1.76
C PRO A 37 -1.88 3.48 -0.24
N VAL A 38 -2.28 4.61 0.32
CA VAL A 38 -2.41 4.75 1.75
C VAL A 38 -3.65 3.96 2.10
N ASP A 39 -3.49 2.86 2.81
CA ASP A 39 -4.63 2.15 3.37
C ASP A 39 -5.17 3.02 4.51
N GLU A 40 -6.10 3.92 4.17
CA GLU A 40 -6.71 4.85 5.11
C GLU A 40 -7.34 4.10 6.30
N ALA A 41 -7.85 2.89 6.07
CA ALA A 41 -8.40 2.04 7.12
C ALA A 41 -7.30 1.58 8.10
N LEU A 42 -6.10 1.26 7.60
CA LEU A 42 -4.96 0.86 8.41
C LEU A 42 -4.44 2.03 9.26
N GLN A 43 -4.41 3.24 8.70
CA GLN A 43 -4.00 4.45 9.41
C GLN A 43 -5.01 4.89 10.49
N LEU A 44 -6.31 4.72 10.23
CA LEU A 44 -7.37 5.00 11.21
C LEU A 44 -7.47 3.91 12.29
N ALA A 45 -7.25 2.64 11.91
CA ALA A 45 -7.29 1.51 12.82
C ALA A 45 -6.19 1.59 13.88
N GLU A 46 -4.99 2.06 13.53
CA GLU A 46 -3.90 2.23 14.50
C GLU A 46 -4.33 3.14 15.66
N SER A 47 -4.86 4.33 15.36
CA SER A 47 -5.32 5.28 16.38
C SER A 47 -6.51 4.72 17.18
N ALA A 48 -7.48 4.10 16.50
CA ALA A 48 -8.69 3.60 17.14
C ALA A 48 -8.44 2.38 18.04
N LEU A 49 -7.50 1.50 17.67
CA LEU A 49 -7.16 0.31 18.46
C LEU A 49 -6.20 0.65 19.60
N ALA A 50 -5.33 1.65 19.43
CA ALA A 50 -4.35 2.04 20.44
C ALA A 50 -4.97 2.42 21.79
N GLU A 51 -6.18 3.02 21.81
CA GLU A 51 -6.86 3.42 23.04
C GLU A 51 -7.21 2.24 23.97
N ASP A 52 -7.58 1.10 23.38
CA ASP A 52 -7.97 -0.09 24.14
C ASP A 52 -6.83 -1.11 24.25
N TRP A 53 -6.00 -1.23 23.22
CA TRP A 53 -4.97 -2.26 23.10
C TRP A 53 -3.68 -1.93 23.86
N LEU A 54 -3.36 -0.66 24.08
CA LEU A 54 -2.16 -0.23 24.85
C LEU A 54 -2.41 -0.18 26.36
N LYS A 55 -3.56 -0.68 26.82
CA LYS A 55 -3.86 -0.75 28.24
C LYS A 55 -3.00 -1.85 28.89
N PRO A 56 -2.39 -1.58 30.06
CA PRO A 56 -1.56 -2.57 30.74
C PRO A 56 -2.34 -3.83 31.14
N GLU A 57 -3.68 -3.75 31.22
CA GLU A 57 -4.58 -4.88 31.41
C GLU A 57 -4.56 -5.87 30.23
N GLU A 58 -4.45 -5.36 28.99
CA GLU A 58 -4.35 -6.19 27.78
C GLU A 58 -2.99 -6.88 27.70
N ASP A 59 -1.90 -6.17 28.03
CA ASP A 59 -0.55 -6.75 28.13
C ASP A 59 -0.50 -7.91 29.15
N ALA A 60 -1.18 -7.78 30.28
CA ALA A 60 -1.31 -8.83 31.28
C ALA A 60 -2.14 -10.01 30.75
N ALA A 61 -3.27 -9.75 30.10
CA ALA A 61 -4.11 -10.79 29.49
C ALA A 61 -3.33 -11.59 28.44
N TRP A 62 -2.48 -10.93 27.66
CA TRP A 62 -1.65 -11.55 26.65
C TRP A 62 -0.47 -12.34 27.20
N ALA A 63 0.12 -11.88 28.31
CA ALA A 63 1.17 -12.62 29.01
C ALA A 63 0.69 -14.01 29.45
N HIS A 64 -0.60 -14.16 29.76
CA HIS A 64 -1.21 -15.43 30.14
C HIS A 64 -1.46 -16.39 28.97
N LEU A 65 -1.39 -15.91 27.72
CA LEU A 65 -1.62 -16.70 26.50
C LEU A 65 -0.33 -17.22 25.87
N GLN A 66 0.84 -16.89 26.44
CA GLN A 66 2.09 -17.45 25.93
C GLN A 66 2.17 -18.95 26.25
N PRO A 67 2.48 -19.80 25.25
CA PRO A 67 2.65 -21.22 25.49
C PRO A 67 3.78 -21.45 26.49
N ALA A 68 3.58 -22.38 27.43
CA ALA A 68 4.64 -22.84 28.31
C ALA A 68 5.81 -23.34 27.45
N LYS A 69 6.99 -22.82 27.75
CA LYS A 69 8.24 -23.05 27.02
C LYS A 69 8.65 -24.52 26.99
#